data_AF-A0AA43LBN8-F1
#
_entry.id   AF-A0AA43LBN8-F1
#
_cell.length_a   1.000
_cell.length_b   1.000
_cell.length_c   1.000
_cell.angle_alpha   90.00
_cell.angle_beta   90.00
_cell.angle_gamma   90.00
#
_symmetry.space_group_name_H-M   'P 1'
#
loop_
_entity.id
_entity.type
_entity.pdbx_description
1 polymer ?
#
loop_
_entity_poly.entity_id
_entity_poly.type
_entity_poly.pdbx_seq_one_letter_code
_entity_poly.pdbx_strand_id
1 'polypeptide(L)'
;MKETILRALFMWLILFVMLQPIFTYIDYLLDLQVKANTSYITQKAATEGMVTSSMKSEVIANLTAVGFSASAISIKSTTETVQDRKSRLDVYITAPRINLFPYNFSSNIASLNYYGHGSIMSEYLD
;
A
#
# COMPACT_ATOMS: atom_id res chain seq x y z
N MET A 1 15.70 -31.22 31.19
CA MET A 1 16.23 -29.97 30.61
C MET A 1 16.11 -29.95 29.08
N LYS A 2 16.66 -30.92 28.34
CA LYS A 2 16.49 -31.03 26.87
C LYS A 2 15.02 -31.13 26.42
N GLU A 3 14.22 -31.96 27.08
CA GLU A 3 12.80 -32.12 26.73
C GLU A 3 11.97 -30.85 26.97
N THR A 4 12.29 -30.10 28.02
CA THR A 4 11.63 -28.83 28.35
C THR A 4 11.90 -27.78 27.26
N ILE A 5 13.16 -27.69 26.79
CA ILE A 5 13.55 -26.79 25.69
C ILE A 5 12.84 -27.20 24.40
N LEU A 6 12.79 -28.50 24.09
CA LEU A 6 12.11 -29.01 22.90
C LEU A 6 10.61 -28.69 22.92
N ARG A 7 9.94 -28.87 24.06
CA ARG A 7 8.52 -28.52 24.23
C ARG A 7 8.29 -27.01 24.08
N ALA A 8 9.18 -26.17 24.62
CA ALA A 8 9.09 -24.72 24.47
C ALA A 8 9.22 -24.28 23.00
N LEU A 9 10.19 -24.85 22.27
CA LEU A 9 10.36 -24.58 20.83
C LEU A 9 9.14 -25.06 20.02
N PHE A 10 8.55 -26.19 20.39
CA PHE A 10 7.35 -26.71 19.72
C PHE A 10 6.13 -25.82 19.98
N MET A 11 5.92 -25.36 21.22
CA MET A 11 4.86 -24.38 21.52
C MET A 11 5.08 -23.05 20.79
N TRP A 12 6.33 -22.59 20.70
CA TRP A 12 6.69 -21.41 19.92
C TRP A 12 6.28 -21.58 18.46
N LEU A 13 6.65 -22.71 17.83
CA LEU A 13 6.28 -23.01 16.45
C LEU A 13 4.76 -23.04 16.25
N ILE A 14 4.02 -23.69 17.14
CA ILE A 14 2.55 -23.74 17.07
C ILE A 14 1.96 -22.32 17.11
N LEU A 15 2.47 -21.45 18.00
CA LEU A 15 2.03 -20.07 18.08
C LEU A 15 2.27 -19.31 16.76
N PHE A 16 3.42 -19.50 16.11
CA PHE A 16 3.68 -18.89 14.80
C PHE A 16 2.70 -19.34 13.73
N VAL A 17 2.40 -20.64 13.68
CA VAL A 17 1.45 -21.20 12.72
C VAL A 17 0.05 -20.65 12.99
N MET A 18 -0.37 -20.52 14.25
CA MET A 18 -1.67 -19.95 14.61
C MET A 18 -1.79 -18.45 14.31
N LEU A 19 -0.69 -17.69 14.39
CA LEU A 19 -0.69 -16.25 14.10
C LEU A 19 -0.61 -15.95 12.59
N GLN A 20 -0.20 -16.91 11.77
CA GLN A 20 -0.02 -16.71 10.32
C GLN A 20 -1.25 -16.12 9.61
N PRO A 21 -2.50 -16.56 9.87
CA PRO A 21 -3.69 -15.96 9.25
C PRO A 21 -3.87 -14.48 9.57
N ILE A 22 -3.50 -14.06 10.78
CA ILE A 22 -3.60 -12.65 11.22
C ILE A 22 -2.63 -11.80 10.40
N PHE A 23 -1.39 -12.27 10.21
CA PHE A 23 -0.40 -11.55 9.39
C PHE A 23 -0.83 -11.43 7.92
N THR A 24 -1.45 -12.47 7.37
CA THR A 24 -2.04 -12.42 6.01
C THR A 24 -3.17 -11.41 5.92
N TYR A 25 -4.01 -11.35 6.94
CA TYR A 25 -5.09 -10.38 6.97
C TYR A 25 -4.57 -8.94 7.07
N ILE A 26 -3.53 -8.70 7.88
CA ILE A 26 -2.86 -7.39 7.97
C ILE A 26 -2.25 -7.00 6.61
N ASP A 27 -1.53 -7.91 5.93
CA ASP A 27 -0.97 -7.65 4.60
C ASP A 27 -2.06 -7.26 3.59
N TYR A 28 -3.21 -7.95 3.63
CA TYR A 28 -4.36 -7.64 2.80
C TYR A 28 -4.96 -6.25 3.10
N LEU A 29 -5.12 -5.90 4.38
CA LEU A 29 -5.62 -4.59 4.78
C LEU A 29 -4.69 -3.45 4.36
N LEU A 30 -3.38 -3.66 4.43
CA LEU A 30 -2.38 -2.68 3.97
C LEU A 30 -2.46 -2.48 2.44
N ASP A 31 -2.64 -3.56 1.68
CA ASP A 31 -2.86 -3.49 0.22
C ASP A 31 -4.14 -2.71 -0.12
N LEU A 32 -5.24 -2.97 0.60
CA LEU A 32 -6.48 -2.21 0.45
C LEU A 32 -6.30 -0.73 0.77
N GLN A 33 -5.53 -0.39 1.80
CA GLN A 33 -5.28 1.00 2.16
C GLN A 33 -4.53 1.75 1.06
N VAL A 34 -3.53 1.13 0.42
CA VAL A 34 -2.82 1.72 -0.73
C VAL A 34 -3.77 1.93 -1.91
N LYS A 35 -4.63 0.94 -2.22
CA LYS A 35 -5.63 1.05 -3.29
C LYS A 35 -6.69 2.11 -3.01
N ALA A 36 -7.18 2.19 -1.78
CA ALA A 36 -8.16 3.19 -1.35
C ALA A 36 -7.60 4.62 -1.47
N ASN A 37 -6.37 4.84 -0.99
CA ASN A 37 -5.70 6.14 -1.14
C ASN A 37 -5.42 6.47 -2.61
N THR A 38 -5.14 5.46 -3.44
CA THR A 38 -4.97 5.67 -4.89
C THR A 38 -6.28 6.11 -5.55
N SER A 39 -7.40 5.47 -5.22
CA SER A 39 -8.71 5.87 -5.72
C SER A 39 -9.08 7.28 -5.26
N TYR A 40 -8.86 7.58 -3.97
CA TYR A 40 -9.10 8.89 -3.37
C TYR A 40 -8.34 10.01 -4.09
N ILE A 41 -7.03 9.86 -4.25
CA ILE A 41 -6.20 10.89 -4.91
C ILE A 41 -6.57 11.03 -6.38
N THR A 42 -6.94 9.94 -7.05
CA THR A 42 -7.35 9.96 -8.46
C THR A 42 -8.63 10.76 -8.63
N GLN A 43 -9.65 10.52 -7.79
CA GLN A 43 -10.91 11.27 -7.82
C GLN A 43 -10.69 12.76 -7.53
N LYS A 44 -9.87 13.08 -6.54
CA LYS A 44 -9.54 14.47 -6.19
C LYS A 44 -8.71 15.16 -7.28
N ALA A 45 -7.86 14.43 -7.97
CA ALA A 45 -7.12 14.95 -9.12
C ALA A 45 -8.03 15.21 -10.33
N ALA A 46 -9.15 14.48 -10.47
CA ALA A 46 -10.11 14.72 -11.56
C ALA A 46 -10.71 16.12 -11.49
N THR A 47 -11.02 16.61 -10.29
CA THR A 47 -11.62 17.93 -10.08
C THR A 47 -10.64 19.06 -10.31
N GLU A 48 -9.37 18.88 -9.91
CA GLU A 48 -8.31 19.88 -10.06
C GLU A 48 -7.55 19.79 -11.39
N GLY A 49 -7.85 18.77 -12.21
CA GLY A 49 -7.16 18.50 -13.48
C GLY A 49 -5.71 18.04 -13.34
N MET A 50 -5.17 17.90 -12.13
CA MET A 50 -3.82 17.40 -11.86
C MET A 50 -3.65 16.88 -10.42
N VAL A 51 -2.59 16.09 -10.20
CA VAL A 51 -2.16 15.70 -8.85
C VAL A 51 -1.29 16.79 -8.23
N THR A 52 -1.85 17.51 -7.26
CA THR A 52 -1.15 18.60 -6.56
C THR A 52 -0.23 18.11 -5.44
N SER A 53 0.65 18.98 -4.95
CA SER A 53 1.55 18.68 -3.83
C SER A 53 0.81 18.47 -2.50
N SER A 54 -0.31 19.17 -2.29
CA SER A 54 -1.15 19.00 -1.10
C SER A 54 -1.79 17.61 -1.06
N MET A 55 -2.31 17.13 -2.20
CA MET A 55 -2.86 15.77 -2.34
C MET A 55 -1.82 14.69 -2.06
N LYS A 56 -0.59 14.85 -2.59
CA LYS A 56 0.52 13.92 -2.31
C LYS A 56 0.84 13.87 -0.81
N SER A 57 0.89 15.04 -0.16
CA SER A 57 1.19 15.15 1.27
C SER A 57 0.11 14.50 2.14
N GLU A 58 -1.15 14.65 1.76
CA GLU A 58 -2.30 14.02 2.44
C GLU A 58 -2.24 12.49 2.35
N VAL A 59 -1.97 11.95 1.16
CA VAL A 59 -1.79 10.49 0.98
C VAL A 59 -0.59 9.97 1.77
N ILE A 60 0.52 10.70 1.78
CA ILE A 60 1.70 10.34 2.60
C ILE A 60 1.33 10.35 4.09
N ALA A 61 0.58 11.33 4.57
CA ALA A 61 0.10 11.38 5.95
C ALA A 61 -0.80 10.18 6.29
N ASN A 62 -1.73 9.82 5.40
CA ASN A 62 -2.62 8.66 5.60
C ASN A 62 -1.85 7.33 5.64
N LEU A 63 -0.87 7.16 4.75
CA LEU A 63 -0.08 5.93 4.70
C LEU A 63 0.94 5.85 5.86
N THR A 64 1.49 6.98 6.29
CA THR A 64 2.37 7.00 7.48
C THR A 64 1.61 6.67 8.76
N ALA A 65 0.34 7.07 8.88
CA ALA A 65 -0.51 6.72 10.02
C ALA A 65 -0.75 5.21 10.19
N VAL A 66 -0.68 4.43 9.09
CA VAL A 66 -0.77 2.96 9.12
C VAL A 66 0.59 2.25 9.15
N GLY A 67 1.68 3.01 9.28
CA GLY A 67 3.03 2.46 9.53
C GLY A 67 3.96 2.43 8.32
N PHE A 68 3.62 3.03 7.19
CA PHE A 68 4.55 3.17 6.06
C PHE A 68 5.58 4.28 6.33
N SER A 69 6.83 4.09 5.90
CA SER A 69 7.82 5.17 5.91
C SER A 69 7.51 6.19 4.81
N ALA A 70 7.43 7.47 5.18
CA ALA A 70 7.18 8.58 4.24
C ALA A 70 8.16 8.58 3.06
N SER A 71 9.44 8.31 3.33
CA SER A 71 10.51 8.31 2.32
C SER A 71 10.45 7.15 1.35
N ALA A 72 9.68 6.10 1.65
CA ALA A 72 9.55 4.92 0.82
C ALA A 72 8.26 4.90 -0.03
N ILE A 73 7.38 5.88 0.16
CA ILE A 73 6.15 6.02 -0.63
C ILE A 73 6.47 6.76 -1.92
N SER A 74 6.19 6.14 -3.07
CA SER A 74 6.32 6.75 -4.40
C SER A 74 4.95 7.01 -4.99
N ILE A 75 4.62 8.27 -5.24
CA ILE A 75 3.40 8.70 -5.95
C ILE A 75 3.80 9.29 -7.30
N LYS A 76 3.37 8.64 -8.39
CA LYS A 76 3.57 9.12 -9.77
C LYS A 76 2.23 9.45 -10.40
N SER A 77 2.22 10.45 -11.28
CA SER A 77 1.10 10.75 -12.15
C SER A 77 1.63 10.95 -13.56
N THR A 78 0.82 10.60 -14.56
CA THR A 78 1.16 10.80 -15.98
C THR A 78 1.13 12.26 -16.41
N THR A 79 0.55 13.14 -15.60
CA THR A 79 0.29 14.54 -15.99
C THR A 79 0.97 15.50 -15.03
N GLU A 80 1.95 16.24 -15.54
CA GLU A 80 2.71 17.25 -14.78
C GLU A 80 2.04 18.63 -14.81
N THR A 81 1.16 18.87 -15.78
CA THR A 81 0.40 20.10 -15.96
C THR A 81 -1.09 19.84 -15.74
N VAL A 82 -1.83 20.90 -15.38
CA VAL A 82 -3.30 20.90 -15.36
C VAL A 82 -3.80 20.41 -16.72
N GLN A 83 -4.74 19.48 -16.68
CA GLN A 83 -5.36 18.95 -17.88
C GLN A 83 -6.82 19.36 -17.98
N ASP A 84 -7.19 19.81 -19.17
CA ASP A 84 -8.58 20.12 -19.50
C ASP A 84 -9.49 18.90 -19.41
N ARG A 85 -10.80 19.19 -19.33
CA ARG A 85 -11.85 18.17 -19.27
C ARG A 85 -11.68 17.08 -20.32
N LYS A 86 -11.99 15.83 -19.93
CA LYS A 86 -11.94 14.61 -20.76
C LYS A 86 -10.54 14.09 -21.08
N SER A 87 -9.48 14.74 -20.60
CA SER A 87 -8.14 14.16 -20.60
C SER A 87 -8.05 13.02 -19.58
N ARG A 88 -7.22 12.01 -19.85
CA ARG A 88 -7.00 10.90 -18.92
C ARG A 88 -5.93 11.26 -17.89
N LEU A 89 -6.25 11.07 -16.62
CA LEU A 89 -5.34 11.17 -15.49
C LEU A 89 -5.08 9.77 -14.94
N ASP A 90 -3.82 9.35 -14.96
CA ASP A 90 -3.39 8.12 -14.27
C ASP A 90 -2.57 8.49 -13.04
N VAL A 91 -2.85 7.80 -11.94
CA VAL A 91 -2.11 7.90 -10.69
C VAL A 91 -1.63 6.52 -10.27
N TYR A 92 -0.38 6.48 -9.82
CA TYR A 92 0.31 5.30 -9.36
C TYR A 92 0.84 5.55 -7.95
N ILE A 93 0.49 4.68 -7.02
CA ILE A 93 1.07 4.66 -5.67
C ILE A 93 1.81 3.35 -5.48
N THR A 94 3.05 3.45 -5.04
CA THR A 94 3.87 2.29 -4.66
C THR A 94 4.40 2.50 -3.25
N ALA A 95 4.25 1.49 -2.41
CA ALA A 95 4.77 1.48 -1.04
C ALA A 95 5.41 0.12 -0.74
N PRO A 96 6.52 0.05 0.02
CA PRO A 96 7.18 -1.21 0.33
C PRO A 96 6.29 -2.08 1.22
N ARG A 97 6.26 -3.39 0.96
CA ARG A 97 5.60 -4.33 1.87
C ARG A 97 6.42 -4.47 3.14
N ILE A 98 5.71 -4.50 4.27
CA ILE A 98 6.32 -4.79 5.56
C ILE A 98 6.55 -6.31 5.62
N ASN A 99 7.74 -6.74 6.02
CA ASN A 99 8.01 -8.18 6.18
C ASN A 99 7.30 -8.71 7.44
N LEU A 100 6.03 -9.08 7.29
CA LEU A 100 5.18 -9.59 8.37
C LEU A 100 5.38 -11.10 8.62
N PHE A 101 5.99 -11.81 7.67
CA PHE A 101 6.18 -13.26 7.74
C PHE A 101 7.65 -13.60 7.97
N PRO A 102 8.03 -14.09 9.16
CA PRO A 102 9.41 -14.51 9.40
C PRO A 102 9.81 -15.72 8.54
N TYR A 103 8.83 -16.50 8.08
CA TYR A 103 9.05 -17.65 7.20
C TYR A 103 8.04 -17.64 6.05
N ASN A 104 8.56 -17.77 4.83
CA ASN A 104 7.75 -18.05 3.65
C ASN A 104 7.76 -19.56 3.40
N PHE A 105 6.63 -20.22 3.65
CA PHE A 105 6.45 -21.65 3.39
C PHE A 105 5.97 -21.93 1.95
N SER A 106 5.83 -20.91 1.11
CA SER A 106 5.46 -21.03 -0.29
C SER A 106 6.68 -20.89 -1.21
N SER A 107 6.62 -21.51 -2.39
CA SER A 107 7.63 -21.35 -3.46
C SER A 107 7.48 -20.04 -4.24
N ASN A 108 6.43 -19.26 -3.97
CA ASN A 108 6.18 -18.00 -4.65
C ASN A 108 6.95 -16.85 -3.99
N ILE A 109 7.61 -16.04 -4.82
CA ILE A 109 8.22 -14.79 -4.38
C ILE A 109 7.08 -13.79 -4.20
N ALA A 110 6.84 -13.37 -2.95
CA ALA A 110 5.89 -12.30 -2.68
C ALA A 110 6.36 -10.97 -3.29
N SER A 111 5.43 -10.18 -3.81
CA SER A 111 5.75 -8.83 -4.31
C SER A 111 6.37 -8.01 -3.17
N LEU A 112 7.49 -7.34 -3.45
CA LEU A 112 8.18 -6.48 -2.47
C LEU A 112 7.42 -5.17 -2.18
N ASN A 113 6.44 -4.82 -3.01
CA ASN A 113 5.68 -3.58 -2.90
C ASN A 113 4.16 -3.83 -2.97
N TYR A 114 3.41 -2.99 -2.25
CA TYR A 114 2.01 -2.72 -2.54
C TYR A 114 1.92 -1.75 -3.72
N TYR A 115 0.94 -1.98 -4.58
CA TYR A 115 0.76 -1.21 -5.80
C TYR A 115 -0.71 -0.86 -5.99
N GLY A 116 -0.97 0.45 -6.13
CA GLY A 116 -2.26 0.99 -6.52
C GLY A 116 -2.15 1.72 -7.85
N HIS A 117 -3.11 1.47 -8.73
CA HIS A 117 -3.31 2.23 -9.96
C HIS A 117 -4.74 2.73 -10.01
N GLY A 118 -4.91 4.03 -10.23
CA GLY A 118 -6.18 4.69 -10.50
C GLY A 118 -6.12 5.42 -11.83
N SER A 119 -7.21 5.38 -12.57
CA SER A 119 -7.40 6.09 -13.83
C SER A 119 -8.75 6.79 -13.79
N ILE A 120 -8.80 8.06 -14.16
CA ILE A 120 -10.04 8.83 -14.30
C ILE A 120 -9.91 9.88 -15.39
N MET A 121 -11.03 10.39 -15.88
CA MET A 121 -11.04 11.54 -16.79
C MET A 121 -11.07 12.83 -15.99
N SER A 122 -10.33 13.85 -16.42
CA SER A 122 -10.39 15.19 -15.85
C SER A 122 -11.79 15.77 -16.01
N GLU A 123 -12.29 16.36 -14.93
CA GLU A 123 -13.52 17.14 -14.88
C GLU A 123 -13.24 18.64 -14.87
N TYR A 124 -11.97 19.04 -14.83
CA TYR A 124 -11.53 20.43 -14.76
C TYR A 124 -12.10 21.25 -15.92
N LEU A 125 -12.78 22.33 -15.56
CA LEU A 125 -13.32 23.34 -16.47
C LEU A 125 -12.53 24.62 -16.17
N ASP A 126 -11.74 25.06 -17.14
CA ASP A 126 -11.08 26.37 -17.09
C ASP A 126 -12.09 27.51 -17.21
#